data_AF-A0A3A8ZZ12-F1
#
_entry.id   AF-A0A3A8ZZ12-F1
#
_cell.length_a   1.000
_cell.length_b   1.000
_cell.length_c   1.000
_cell.angle_alpha   90.00
_cell.angle_beta   90.00
_cell.angle_gamma   90.00
#
_symmetry.space_group_name_H-M   'P 1'
#
loop_
_entity.id
_entity.type
_entity.pdbx_description
1 polymer ?
#
loop_
_entity_poly.entity_id
_entity_poly.type
_entity_poly.pdbx_seq_one_letter_code
_entity_poly.pdbx_strand_id
1 'polypeptide(L)' 'MMGIKLKSQRSGNWIGIAIVYPSGARETVAMIMMPPDNDWRATIEFYDELIRLYKKRLSKCL' A
#
# COMPACT_ATOMS: atom_id res chain seq x y z
N MET A 1 13.32 12.00 -13.28
CA MET A 1 13.92 11.71 -11.96
C MET A 1 13.15 10.58 -11.30
N MET A 2 13.77 9.42 -11.06
CA MET A 2 13.11 8.30 -10.37
C MET A 2 13.15 8.57 -8.86
N GLY A 3 12.13 9.25 -8.33
CA GLY A 3 11.96 9.44 -6.89
C GLY A 3 11.48 8.16 -6.18
N ILE A 4 11.46 8.17 -4.84
CA ILE A 4 10.84 7.11 -4.04
C ILE A 4 9.35 7.01 -4.42
N LYS A 5 8.85 5.79 -4.61
CA LYS A 5 7.44 5.54 -4.97
C LYS A 5 6.79 4.57 -4.00
N LEU A 6 5.53 4.81 -3.67
CA LEU A 6 4.68 3.81 -3.02
C LEU A 6 3.98 2.98 -4.11
N LYS A 7 4.10 1.65 -4.04
CA LYS A 7 3.40 0.72 -4.92
C LYS A 7 2.49 -0.17 -4.07
N SER A 8 1.21 -0.23 -4.43
CA SER A 8 0.29 -1.24 -3.90
C SER A 8 0.04 -2.31 -4.97
N GLN A 9 -0.19 -3.54 -4.52
CA GLN A 9 -0.58 -4.67 -5.37
C GLN A 9 -1.65 -5.47 -4.66
N ARG A 10 -2.63 -5.95 -5.43
CA ARG A 10 -3.65 -6.89 -4.96
C ARG A 10 -3.47 -8.23 -5.64
N SER A 11 -3.58 -9.32 -4.87
CA SER A 11 -3.48 -10.69 -5.37
C SER A 11 -4.45 -11.57 -4.61
N GLY A 12 -5.58 -11.94 -5.23
CA GLY A 12 -6.70 -12.56 -4.53
C GLY A 12 -7.19 -11.68 -3.39
N ASN A 13 -7.21 -12.25 -2.18
CA ASN A 13 -7.59 -11.55 -0.95
C ASN A 13 -6.41 -10.86 -0.26
N TRP A 14 -5.24 -10.75 -0.89
CA TRP A 14 -4.10 -10.07 -0.29
C TRP A 14 -3.88 -8.69 -0.88
N ILE A 15 -3.58 -7.73 -0.01
CA ILE A 15 -3.09 -6.41 -0.38
C ILE A 15 -1.64 -6.29 0.13
N GLY A 16 -0.72 -6.03 -0.78
CA GLY A 16 0.66 -5.68 -0.49
C GLY A 16 0.92 -4.21 -0.75
N ILE A 17 1.64 -3.55 0.16
CA ILE A 17 2.13 -2.18 0.00
C ILE A 17 3.65 -2.21 0.14
N ALA A 18 4.35 -1.64 -0.81
CA ALA A 18 5.80 -1.57 -0.83
C ALA A 18 6.30 -0.17 -1.20
N ILE A 19 7.46 0.20 -0.66
CA ILE A 19 8.26 1.33 -1.13
C ILE A 19 9.19 0.83 -2.23
N VAL A 20 9.32 1.61 -3.30
CA VAL A 20 10.28 1.38 -4.38
C VAL A 20 11.26 2.55 -4.38
N TYR A 21 12.53 2.26 -4.13
CA TYR A 21 13.60 3.25 -4.11
C TYR A 21 14.07 3.58 -5.53
N PRO A 22 14.79 4.70 -5.73
CA PRO A 22 15.39 5.06 -7.02
C PRO A 22 16.28 3.95 -7.60
N SER A 23 16.96 3.18 -6.74
CA SER A 23 17.80 2.04 -7.09
C SER A 23 17.02 0.83 -7.62
N GLY A 24 15.68 0.84 -7.52
CA GLY A 24 14.82 -0.30 -7.82
C GLY A 24 14.64 -1.26 -6.65
N ALA A 25 15.36 -1.07 -5.54
CA ALA A 25 15.15 -1.83 -4.32
C ALA A 25 13.69 -1.69 -3.83
N ARG A 26 13.13 -2.78 -3.31
CA ARG A 26 11.74 -2.84 -2.84
C ARG A 26 11.72 -3.24 -1.38
N GLU A 27 10.98 -2.48 -0.58
CA GLU A 27 10.75 -2.77 0.82
C GLU A 27 9.25 -2.92 1.07
N THR A 28 8.83 -4.08 1.58
CA THR A 28 7.43 -4.33 1.94
C THR A 28 7.10 -3.59 3.24
N VAL A 29 6.12 -2.69 3.18
CA VAL A 29 5.66 -1.91 4.33
C VAL A 29 4.45 -2.56 4.99
N ALA A 30 3.59 -3.18 4.19
CA ALA A 30 2.43 -3.91 4.70
C ALA A 30 2.06 -5.07 3.78
N MET A 31 1.61 -6.16 4.39
CA MET A 31 0.98 -7.28 3.69
C MET A 31 -0.25 -7.68 4.50
N ILE A 32 -1.42 -7.60 3.89
CA ILE A 32 -2.69 -7.65 4.59
C ILE A 32 -3.59 -8.66 3.90
N MET A 33 -4.12 -9.61 4.66
CA MET A 33 -5.17 -10.51 4.20
C MET A 33 -6.51 -9.81 4.41
N MET A 34 -7.20 -9.54 3.32
CA MET A 34 -8.61 -9.16 3.36
C MET A 34 -9.43 -10.36 3.83
N PRO A 35 -10.33 -10.15 4.79
CA PRO A 35 -11.27 -11.18 5.18
C PRO A 35 -12.14 -11.62 3.98
N PRO A 36 -12.57 -12.89 3.94
CA PRO A 36 -13.32 -13.45 2.81
C PRO A 36 -14.70 -12.81 2.61
N ASP A 37 -15.23 -12.10 3.61
CA ASP A 37 -16.52 -11.43 3.58
C ASP A 37 -16.38 -9.95 3.99
N ASN A 38 -17.40 -9.14 3.68
CA ASN A 38 -17.58 -7.70 3.97
C ASN A 38 -17.50 -7.35 5.48
N ASP A 39 -16.41 -7.77 6.10
CA ASP A 39 -16.07 -7.58 7.48
C ASP A 39 -15.84 -6.10 7.70
N TRP A 40 -16.64 -5.54 8.61
CA TRP A 40 -16.62 -4.13 8.94
C TRP A 40 -15.23 -3.63 9.37
N ARG A 41 -14.33 -4.53 9.80
CA ARG A 41 -12.96 -4.22 10.22
C ARG A 41 -12.04 -3.84 9.05
N ALA A 42 -12.35 -4.27 7.83
CA ALA A 42 -11.35 -4.35 6.76
C ALA A 42 -11.97 -4.44 5.36
N THR A 43 -12.72 -3.40 4.95
CA THR A 43 -13.25 -3.32 3.58
C THR A 43 -12.19 -2.88 2.57
N ILE A 44 -12.49 -3.06 1.28
CA ILE A 44 -11.62 -2.59 0.19
C ILE A 44 -11.41 -1.07 0.30
N GLU A 45 -12.47 -0.33 0.57
CA GLU A 45 -12.47 1.13 0.69
C GLU A 45 -11.57 1.57 1.85
N PHE A 46 -11.60 0.88 2.99
CA PHE A 46 -10.70 1.14 4.10
C PHE A 46 -9.23 1.02 3.69
N TYR A 47 -8.88 -0.02 2.92
CA TYR A 47 -7.50 -0.19 2.44
C TYR A 47 -7.10 0.84 1.38
N ASP A 48 -8.02 1.27 0.51
CA ASP A 48 -7.78 2.36 -0.42
C ASP A 48 -7.51 3.67 0.33
N GLU A 49 -8.25 3.96 1.40
CA GLU A 49 -7.97 5.11 2.27
C GLU A 49 -6.61 5.01 2.97
N LEU A 50 -6.25 3.82 3.46
CA LEU A 50 -4.96 3.56 4.07
C LEU A 50 -3.81 3.82 3.08
N ILE A 51 -3.92 3.31 1.84
CA ILE A 51 -2.94 3.55 0.76
C ILE A 51 -2.85 5.05 0.46
N ARG A 52 -3.99 5.77 0.41
CA ARG A 52 -4.02 7.22 0.21
C ARG A 52 -3.28 7.96 1.32
N LEU A 53 -3.43 7.54 2.59
CA LEU A 53 -2.71 8.12 3.73
C LEU A 53 -1.19 7.94 3.60
N TYR A 54 -0.73 6.74 3.21
CA TYR A 54 0.69 6.49 2.96
C TYR A 54 1.23 7.38 1.83
N LYS A 55 0.50 7.51 0.72
CA LYS A 55 0.89 8.41 -0.39
C LYS A 55 1.00 9.87 0.07
N LYS A 56 0.03 10.36 0.83
CA LYS A 56 0.02 11.73 1.38
C LYS A 56 1.15 11.97 2.37
N ARG A 57 1.54 10.98 3.16
CA ARG A 57 2.69 11.09 4.06
C ARG A 57 3.99 11.11 3.27
N LEU A 58 4.14 10.20 2.31
CA LEU A 58 5.34 10.13 1.47
C LEU A 58 5.58 11.43 0.69
N SER A 59 4.51 12.06 0.18
CA SER A 59 4.62 13.34 -0.54
C SER A 59 5.04 14.53 0.34
N LYS A 60 5.07 14.38 1.67
CA LYS A 60 5.61 15.39 2.60
C LYS A 60 7.07 15.14 2.95
N CYS A 61 7.58 13.94 2.65
CA CYS A 61 8.96 13.54 2.94
C CYS A 61 9.87 13.65 1.71
N LEU A 62 9.30 13.93 0.53
CA LEU A 62 9.95 14.16 -0.75
C LEU A 62 9.76 15.61 -1.16
#